data_AF-A0A183GGC3-F1
#
_entry.id   AF-A0A183GGC3-F1
#
_cell.length_a   1.000
_cell.length_b   1.000
_cell.length_c   1.000
_cell.angle_alpha   90.00
_cell.angle_beta   90.00
_cell.angle_gamma   90.00
#
_symmetry.space_group_name_H-M   'P 1'
#
loop_
_entity.id
_entity.type
_entity.pdbx_description
1 polymer ?
#
loop_
_entity_poly.entity_id
_entity_poly.type
_entity_poly.pdbx_seq_one_letter_code
_entity_poly.pdbx_strand_id
1 'polypeptide(L)'
;AETPPSKSNPSTSSSPVVRSRQDHFIHKYADFIKKKGFLPEIFLVHETLSSQYIDEDGDVAHEFYAEQKSQDGQIRRLHRVLNNLRPKGSERYAIPRLSPDLPVVIWVNVPQ
;
A
#
# COMPACT_ATOMS: atom_id res chain seq x y z
N ALA A 1 -31.80 17.58 -12.34
CA ALA A 1 -30.59 17.65 -11.50
C ALA A 1 -30.63 16.46 -10.56
N GLU A 2 -30.00 15.35 -10.95
CA GLU A 2 -29.93 14.12 -10.15
C GLU A 2 -28.58 14.09 -9.43
N THR A 3 -28.63 13.87 -8.11
CA THR A 3 -27.46 13.77 -7.23
C THR A 3 -26.87 12.35 -7.34
N PRO A 4 -25.54 12.18 -7.43
CA PRO A 4 -24.94 10.85 -7.55
C PRO A 4 -24.89 10.11 -6.20
N PRO A 5 -24.96 8.77 -6.18
CA PRO A 5 -24.84 7.98 -4.95
C PRO A 5 -23.41 8.00 -4.42
N SER A 6 -23.26 8.31 -3.13
CA SER A 6 -21.98 8.33 -2.40
C SER A 6 -21.44 6.90 -2.24
N LYS A 7 -20.28 6.62 -2.83
CA LYS A 7 -19.49 5.44 -2.48
C LYS A 7 -18.89 5.64 -1.08
N SER A 8 -19.32 4.84 -0.11
CA SER A 8 -18.67 4.75 1.20
C SER A 8 -17.36 3.98 1.06
N ASN A 9 -16.25 4.65 1.36
CA ASN A 9 -14.96 3.99 1.55
C ASN A 9 -15.02 3.15 2.84
N PRO A 10 -14.50 1.92 2.87
CA PRO A 10 -14.36 1.20 4.13
C PRO A 10 -13.34 1.94 4.99
N SER A 11 -13.82 2.57 6.07
CA SER A 11 -12.98 3.08 7.13
C SER A 11 -12.37 1.89 7.86
N THR A 12 -11.04 1.77 7.79
CA THR A 12 -10.26 0.84 8.62
C THR A 12 -10.36 1.27 10.08
N SER A 13 -11.51 0.99 10.70
CA SER A 13 -11.72 1.20 12.13
C SER A 13 -11.20 -0.03 12.88
N SER A 14 -9.88 -0.09 13.08
CA SER A 14 -9.28 -1.03 14.02
C SER A 14 -9.98 -0.91 15.38
N SER A 15 -10.53 -2.00 15.91
CA SER A 15 -11.30 -2.02 17.15
C SER A 15 -10.50 -1.49 18.36
N PRO A 16 -11.14 -0.85 19.35
CA PRO A 16 -10.46 -0.16 20.46
C PRO A 16 -9.56 -1.07 21.32
N VAL A 17 -9.88 -2.36 21.41
CA VAL A 17 -9.07 -3.36 22.15
C VAL A 17 -7.72 -3.62 21.49
N VAL A 18 -7.65 -3.54 20.15
CA VAL A 18 -6.41 -3.74 19.39
C VAL A 18 -5.45 -2.58 19.59
N ARG A 19 -5.98 -1.35 19.60
CA ARG A 19 -5.22 -0.11 19.86
C ARG A 19 -4.59 -0.09 21.24
N SER A 20 -5.37 -0.40 22.28
CA SER A 20 -4.88 -0.44 23.67
C SER A 20 -3.70 -1.41 23.88
N ARG A 21 -3.70 -2.56 23.20
CA ARG A 21 -2.56 -3.50 23.26
C ARG A 21 -1.34 -2.93 22.55
N GLN A 22 -1.51 -2.37 21.35
CA GLN A 22 -0.42 -1.73 20.60
C GLN A 22 0.26 -0.63 21.43
N ASP A 23 -0.51 0.24 22.09
CA ASP A 23 0.03 1.35 22.90
C ASP A 23 0.94 0.87 24.04
N HIS A 24 0.57 -0.21 24.73
CA HIS A 24 1.39 -0.80 25.78
C HIS A 24 2.70 -1.38 25.25
N PHE A 25 2.66 -2.04 24.08
CA PHE A 25 3.86 -2.53 23.42
C PHE A 25 4.78 -1.39 23.00
N ILE A 26 4.24 -0.29 22.46
CA ILE A 26 5.02 0.86 22.01
C ILE A 26 5.81 1.49 23.16
N HIS A 27 5.20 1.69 24.33
CA HIS A 27 5.92 2.22 25.49
C HIS A 27 7.09 1.35 25.94
N LYS A 28 6.91 0.02 25.95
CA LYS A 28 7.98 -0.93 26.31
C LYS A 28 9.18 -0.82 25.36
N TYR A 29 8.95 -0.64 24.07
CA TYR A 29 10.02 -0.55 23.07
C TYR A 29 10.60 0.85 22.91
N ALA A 30 9.88 1.91 23.29
CA ALA A 30 10.40 3.28 23.26
C ALA A 30 11.67 3.44 24.10
N ASP A 31 11.70 2.85 25.29
CA ASP A 31 12.90 2.85 26.15
C ASP A 31 14.07 2.10 25.52
N PHE A 32 13.77 1.02 24.79
CA PHE A 32 14.78 0.23 24.09
C PHE A 32 15.39 1.01 22.93
N ILE A 33 14.56 1.67 22.12
CA ILE A 33 15.00 2.53 21.01
C ILE A 33 15.85 3.68 21.54
N LYS A 34 15.41 4.35 22.62
CA LYS A 34 16.14 5.47 23.23
C LYS A 34 17.49 5.05 23.83
N LYS A 35 17.56 3.88 24.49
CA LYS A 35 18.79 3.42 25.16
C LYS A 35 19.79 2.76 24.21
N LYS A 36 19.31 1.98 23.25
CA LYS A 36 20.15 1.13 22.41
C LYS A 36 20.36 1.70 21.00
N GLY A 37 19.53 2.64 20.56
CA GLY A 37 19.60 3.20 19.21
C GLY A 37 19.18 2.24 18.10
N PHE A 38 18.60 1.08 18.44
CA PHE A 38 18.14 0.07 17.47
C PHE A 38 16.62 0.02 17.41
N LEU A 39 16.09 -0.06 16.19
CA LEU A 39 14.67 -0.30 15.93
C LEU A 39 14.38 -1.81 15.99
N PRO A 40 13.46 -2.27 16.86
CA PRO A 40 13.04 -3.66 16.89
C PRO A 40 12.41 -4.15 15.57
N GLU A 41 12.70 -5.40 15.22
CA GLU A 41 12.24 -6.07 13.99
C GLU A 41 10.71 -6.06 13.83
N ILE A 42 9.98 -6.11 14.93
CA ILE A 42 8.50 -6.12 14.93
C ILE A 42 7.88 -4.86 14.28
N PHE A 43 8.66 -3.79 14.14
CA PHE A 43 8.23 -2.56 13.47
C PHE A 43 8.60 -2.51 11.99
N LEU A 44 9.33 -3.51 11.49
CA LEU A 44 9.80 -3.59 10.12
C LEU A 44 8.89 -4.48 9.26
N VAL A 45 8.46 -3.93 8.13
CA VAL A 45 7.67 -4.59 7.10
C VAL A 45 8.61 -5.01 5.97
N HIS A 46 8.63 -6.31 5.70
CA HIS A 46 9.56 -6.93 4.74
C HIS A 46 8.92 -7.22 3.39
N GLU A 47 7.60 -7.28 3.35
CA GLU A 47 6.84 -7.56 2.14
C GLU A 47 5.53 -6.77 2.14
N THR A 48 5.03 -6.50 0.94
CA THR A 48 3.72 -5.89 0.72
C THR A 48 2.96 -6.66 -0.34
N LEU A 49 1.64 -6.59 -0.28
CA LEU A 49 0.82 -6.96 -1.43
C LEU A 49 1.02 -5.89 -2.52
N SER A 50 1.34 -6.34 -3.74
CA SER A 50 1.46 -5.46 -4.89
C SER A 50 0.08 -5.12 -5.45
N SER A 51 -0.09 -3.88 -5.89
CA SER A 51 -1.25 -3.44 -6.66
C SER A 51 -1.07 -3.66 -8.18
N GLN A 52 0.01 -4.33 -8.58
CA GLN A 52 0.34 -4.62 -9.98
C GLN A 52 -0.28 -5.94 -10.44
N TYR A 53 -0.48 -6.00 -11.75
CA TYR A 53 -0.97 -7.16 -12.47
C TYR A 53 0.01 -7.53 -13.59
N ILE A 54 -0.07 -8.79 -14.00
CA ILE A 54 0.69 -9.39 -15.09
C ILE A 54 -0.31 -9.77 -16.18
N ASP A 55 -0.08 -9.33 -17.41
CA ASP A 55 -0.93 -9.70 -18.55
C ASP A 55 -0.52 -11.04 -19.20
N GLU A 56 -1.06 -11.34 -20.39
CA GLU A 56 -0.81 -12.57 -21.13
C GLU A 56 0.62 -12.63 -21.71
N ASP A 57 1.20 -11.47 -22.02
CA ASP A 57 2.55 -11.34 -22.58
C ASP A 57 3.63 -11.30 -21.47
N GLY A 58 3.22 -11.14 -20.21
CA GLY A 58 4.10 -11.10 -19.05
C GLY A 58 4.50 -9.69 -18.63
N ASP A 59 3.89 -8.67 -19.22
CA ASP A 59 4.13 -7.27 -18.86
C ASP A 59 3.54 -6.99 -17.47
N VAL A 60 4.19 -6.10 -16.72
CA VAL A 60 3.81 -5.77 -15.33
C VAL A 60 3.39 -4.31 -15.25
N ALA A 61 2.14 -4.05 -14.86
CA ALA A 61 1.63 -2.71 -14.68
C ALA A 61 0.54 -2.63 -13.61
N HIS A 62 0.24 -1.42 -13.13
CA HIS A 62 -0.91 -1.19 -12.24
C HIS A 62 -2.24 -1.23 -13.01
N GLU A 63 -2.21 -0.82 -14.28
CA GLU A 63 -3.37 -0.77 -15.16
C GLU A 63 -2.94 -1.06 -16.60
N PHE A 64 -3.78 -1.79 -17.33
CA PHE A 64 -3.56 -2.12 -18.74
C PHE A 64 -4.64 -1.46 -19.59
N TYR A 65 -4.28 -1.01 -20.78
CA TYR A 65 -5.19 -0.37 -21.72
C TYR A 65 -4.99 -0.94 -23.11
N ALA A 66 -6.09 -1.26 -23.80
CA ALA A 66 -6.08 -1.75 -25.16
C ALA A 66 -6.82 -0.78 -26.09
N GLU A 67 -6.36 -0.70 -27.33
CA GLU A 67 -7.02 0.09 -28.35
C GLU A 67 -8.29 -0.62 -28.83
N GLN A 68 -9.43 0.08 -28.75
CA GLN A 68 -10.69 -0.36 -29.33
C GLN A 68 -11.02 0.54 -30.52
N LYS A 69 -11.26 -0.08 -31.68
CA LYS A 69 -11.80 0.61 -32.84
C LYS A 69 -13.28 0.91 -32.58
N SER A 70 -13.69 2.17 -32.75
CA SER A 70 -15.11 2.51 -32.85
C SER A 70 -15.74 1.72 -34.00
N GLN A 71 -17.03 1.38 -33.89
CA GLN A 71 -17.78 0.68 -34.96
C GLN A 71 -17.69 1.42 -36.30
N ASP A 72 -17.59 2.74 -36.27
CA ASP A 72 -17.48 3.59 -37.47
C ASP A 72 -16.04 3.71 -38.00
N GLY A 73 -15.07 3.00 -37.41
CA GLY A 73 -13.68 2.91 -37.89
C GLY A 73 -12.81 4.16 -37.71
N GLN A 74 -13.39 5.31 -37.37
CA GLN A 74 -12.70 6.61 -37.36
C GLN A 74 -11.94 6.94 -36.07
N ILE A 75 -12.44 6.52 -34.91
CA ILE A 75 -11.85 6.89 -33.62
C ILE A 75 -11.36 5.62 -32.92
N ARG A 76 -10.08 5.60 -32.63
CA ARG A 76 -9.44 4.62 -31.75
C ARG A 76 -9.39 5.20 -30.34
N ARG A 77 -9.91 4.47 -29.36
CA ARG A 77 -9.85 4.86 -27.95
C ARG A 77 -9.16 3.77 -27.15
N LEU A 78 -8.42 4.18 -26.13
CA LEU A 78 -7.87 3.26 -25.15
C LEU A 78 -8.95 2.93 -24.12
N HIS A 79 -9.19 1.64 -23.91
CA HIS A 79 -10.09 1.13 -22.89
C HIS A 79 -9.29 0.33 -21.87
N ARG A 80 -9.62 0.52 -20.59
CA ARG A 80 -8.98 -0.23 -19.51
C ARG A 80 -9.32 -1.72 -19.64
N VAL A 81 -8.29 -2.55 -19.67
CA VAL A 81 -8.40 -4.01 -19.64
C VAL A 81 -8.51 -4.46 -18.19
N LEU A 82 -9.48 -5.32 -17.91
CA LEU A 82 -9.71 -5.91 -16.59
C LEU A 82 -9.67 -7.45 -16.62
N ASN A 83 -9.70 -8.04 -17.82
CA ASN A 83 -9.82 -9.48 -18.01
C ASN A 83 -8.43 -10.10 -18.20
N ASN A 84 -8.30 -11.38 -17.84
CA ASN A 84 -7.08 -12.18 -18.02
C ASN A 84 -5.80 -11.61 -17.38
N LEU A 85 -5.95 -10.66 -16.45
CA LEU A 85 -4.86 -10.12 -15.66
C LEU A 85 -4.63 -10.98 -14.42
N ARG A 86 -3.39 -11.41 -14.19
CA ARG A 86 -3.01 -12.14 -12.97
C ARG A 86 -2.44 -11.16 -11.95
N PRO A 87 -2.85 -11.19 -10.67
CA PRO A 87 -2.23 -10.36 -9.65
C PRO A 87 -0.76 -10.75 -9.49
N LYS A 88 0.14 -9.76 -9.38
CA LYS A 88 1.58 -10.01 -9.16
C LYS A 88 1.85 -10.71 -7.81
N GLY A 89 0.98 -10.50 -6.83
CA GLY A 89 1.09 -11.11 -5.50
C GLY A 89 1.91 -10.26 -4.52
N SER A 90 2.59 -10.92 -3.58
CA SER A 90 3.45 -10.25 -2.60
C SER A 90 4.83 -9.93 -3.20
N GLU A 91 5.35 -8.78 -2.83
CA GLU A 91 6.67 -8.30 -3.24
C GLU A 91 7.51 -7.99 -2.00
N ARG A 92 8.73 -8.56 -1.97
CA ARG A 92 9.69 -8.29 -0.90
C ARG A 92 10.41 -6.99 -1.13
N TYR A 93 10.57 -6.21 -0.07
CA TYR A 93 11.38 -5.01 -0.12
C TYR A 93 12.86 -5.37 -0.04
N ALA A 94 13.67 -4.71 -0.87
CA ALA A 94 15.13 -4.81 -0.78
C ALA A 94 15.66 -4.21 0.55
N ILE A 95 14.96 -3.19 1.06
CA ILE A 95 15.21 -2.56 2.36
C ILE A 95 13.89 -2.59 3.14
N PRO A 96 13.85 -3.21 4.34
CA PRO A 96 12.64 -3.25 5.15
C PRO A 96 12.10 -1.85 5.43
N ARG A 97 10.78 -1.71 5.37
CA ARG A 97 10.09 -0.44 5.59
C ARG A 97 9.54 -0.38 7.00
N LEU A 98 9.23 0.81 7.50
CA LEU A 98 8.53 0.95 8.77
C LEU A 98 7.06 0.62 8.59
N SER A 99 6.47 -0.02 9.61
CA SER A 99 5.03 -0.18 9.69
C SER A 99 4.35 1.19 9.66
N PRO A 100 3.35 1.43 8.80
CA PRO A 100 2.64 2.71 8.72
C PRO A 100 1.84 3.02 9.99
N ASP A 101 1.49 1.99 10.76
CA ASP A 101 0.75 2.12 12.02
C ASP A 101 1.66 2.39 13.23
N LEU A 102 2.96 2.57 13.01
CA LEU A 102 3.91 2.88 14.08
C LEU A 102 3.75 4.36 14.50
N PRO A 103 3.30 4.67 15.73
CA PRO A 103 3.13 6.05 16.18
C PRO A 103 4.45 6.62 16.69
N VAL A 104 5.50 6.53 15.88
CA VAL A 104 6.84 7.04 16.18
C VAL A 104 7.23 8.07 15.14
N VAL A 105 7.69 9.23 15.60
CA VAL A 105 8.30 10.25 14.76
C VAL A 105 9.81 9.99 14.72
N ILE A 106 10.35 9.84 13.51
CA ILE A 106 11.79 9.73 13.27
C ILE A 106 12.26 11.04 12.64
N TRP A 107 13.32 11.62 13.18
CA TRP A 107 13.91 12.86 12.69
C TRP A 107 15.43 12.74 12.64
N VAL A 108 16.05 13.29 11.60
CA VAL A 108 17.51 13.35 11.48
C VAL A 108 17.99 14.74 11.93
N ASN A 109 18.83 14.77 12.95
CA ASN A 109 19.56 15.99 13.30
C ASN A 109 20.79 16.08 12.39
N VAL A 110 20.71 16.91 11.36
CA VAL A 110 21.89 17.30 10.58
C VAL A 110 22.60 18.41 11.37
N PRO A 111 23.83 18.19 11.87
CA PRO A 111 24.60 19.25 12.50
C PRO A 111 24.88 20.36 11.47
N GLN A 112 24.75 21.62 11.91
CA GLN A 112 25.05 22.83 11.14
C GLN A 112 26.57 22.99 10.95
#